data_AF-A0A0D2XEG7-F1
#
_entry.id   AF-A0A0D2XEG7-F1
#
_cell.length_a   1.000
_cell.length_b   1.000
_cell.length_c   1.000
_cell.angle_alpha   90.00
_cell.angle_beta   90.00
_cell.angle_gamma   90.00
#
_symmetry.space_group_name_H-M   'P 1'
#
loop_
_entity.id
_entity.type
_entity.pdbx_description
1 polymer ?
#
loop_
_entity_poly.entity_id
_entity_poly.type
_entity_poly.pdbx_seq_one_letter_code
_entity_poly.pdbx_strand_id
1 'polypeptide(L)'
;MSSSSYSSLLPRDPVYGFPPESFDPSLLPDVDTEFVNAQDLEAFEKALQAPDPLQSPTDENGARSPRSPSSFSVTKRPSQVESGLADDVAAVAAAADAASGDLPVPPTPSQGTFITAQNDWAPVNEKIYSRRRGSKRSKRKRRGGKGAVEGLLGTRTKDETREGYLYQLSKWPLLFFVFAWLGGLAVAYLSTRLYIWVYEHFFTWRGQRERLRRNLRNASKYEDWVSAAKELDNYLGRQTWREENDFAYYDSKTVRRVWEQMKKTRLRAEEQESKGEKGDGGKAVDELKTLIEACVKNNFVGVENARLYSQTYYGTKNLVQNFLDEEEKCIKFLINTKQLEMEQKRVLFKHVYANYGRTALCLSGGAAFAYYHIGVVRALLDADLLPDVITGTSGGALVAALVATRTNDELKQLLVPALSERINACREPFTVWIPRWWKTGARFDSVDWARRCGWWTHGSLTFREAYERTGRILNVTCVPADPHSPTILCNYLTSPDCVIWSAVLASAAVPGIINPVVLMMKTRDGSLAPPKKTSDEKKGLVKQ
;
A
#
# COMPACT_ATOMS: atom_id res chain seq x y z
N MET A 1 -8.98 -43.53 -2.76
CA MET A 1 -10.40 -43.21 -2.98
C MET A 1 -10.96 -42.51 -1.74
N SER A 2 -10.90 -41.18 -1.71
CA SER A 2 -11.74 -40.32 -0.89
C SER A 2 -11.45 -38.87 -1.32
N SER A 3 -12.09 -38.47 -2.42
CA SER A 3 -12.08 -37.10 -2.93
C SER A 3 -13.54 -36.72 -3.19
N SER A 4 -14.26 -36.36 -2.14
CA SER A 4 -15.61 -35.82 -2.30
C SER A 4 -16.06 -35.15 -1.01
N SER A 5 -15.99 -33.81 -0.97
CA SER A 5 -16.94 -32.98 -0.19
C SER A 5 -16.68 -31.47 -0.30
N TYR A 6 -16.46 -30.91 -1.50
CA TYR A 6 -16.44 -29.44 -1.69
C TYR A 6 -17.04 -28.94 -3.01
N SER A 7 -17.74 -29.77 -3.79
CA SER A 7 -18.25 -29.39 -5.12
C SER A 7 -19.68 -28.83 -5.13
N SER A 8 -20.44 -28.87 -4.03
CA SER A 8 -21.90 -28.65 -4.07
C SER A 8 -22.38 -27.23 -3.81
N LEU A 9 -21.55 -26.19 -3.93
CA LEU A 9 -21.95 -24.79 -3.64
C LEU A 9 -21.64 -23.78 -4.77
N LEU A 10 -21.25 -24.22 -5.96
CA LEU A 10 -21.13 -23.30 -7.09
C LEU A 10 -22.52 -23.03 -7.68
N PRO A 11 -22.97 -21.75 -7.76
CA PRO A 11 -24.20 -21.39 -8.44
C PRO A 11 -24.19 -21.91 -9.89
N ARG A 12 -25.32 -22.44 -10.36
CA ARG A 12 -25.48 -22.83 -11.78
C ARG A 12 -25.47 -21.63 -12.73
N ASP A 13 -25.73 -20.44 -12.19
CA ASP A 13 -25.68 -19.18 -12.92
C ASP A 13 -24.25 -18.62 -12.94
N PRO A 14 -23.84 -17.97 -14.04
CA PRO A 14 -22.53 -17.34 -14.12
C PRO A 14 -22.36 -16.31 -13.00
N VAL A 15 -21.31 -16.47 -12.20
CA VAL A 15 -21.01 -15.57 -11.09
C VAL A 15 -20.20 -14.39 -11.66
N TYR A 16 -20.81 -13.21 -11.72
CA TYR A 16 -20.20 -12.03 -12.35
C TYR A 16 -19.70 -12.27 -13.79
N GLY A 17 -20.46 -13.05 -14.58
CA GLY A 17 -20.11 -13.34 -15.97
C GLY A 17 -19.07 -14.46 -16.17
N PHE A 18 -18.56 -15.06 -15.09
CA PHE A 18 -17.66 -16.22 -15.16
C PHE A 18 -18.42 -17.55 -15.06
N PRO A 19 -18.15 -18.53 -15.94
CA PRO A 19 -18.71 -19.87 -15.80
C PRO A 19 -18.11 -20.57 -14.56
N PRO A 20 -18.84 -21.52 -13.93
CA PRO A 20 -18.36 -22.24 -12.74
C PRO A 20 -17.00 -22.93 -12.94
N GLU A 21 -16.72 -23.40 -14.15
CA GLU A 21 -15.46 -24.05 -14.54
C GLU A 21 -14.25 -23.14 -14.38
N SER A 22 -14.41 -21.81 -14.48
CA SER A 22 -13.30 -20.86 -14.28
C SER A 22 -12.75 -20.83 -12.86
N PHE A 23 -13.47 -21.42 -11.90
CA PHE A 23 -13.06 -21.53 -10.50
C PHE A 23 -12.38 -22.87 -10.17
N ASP A 24 -12.15 -23.74 -11.17
CA ASP A 24 -11.43 -24.99 -10.96
C ASP A 24 -9.96 -24.73 -10.53
N PRO A 25 -9.53 -25.19 -9.34
CA PRO A 25 -8.15 -25.04 -8.87
C PRO A 25 -7.09 -25.62 -9.82
N SER A 26 -7.45 -26.59 -10.67
CA SER A 26 -6.52 -27.20 -11.64
C SER A 26 -5.99 -26.21 -12.68
N LEU A 27 -6.70 -25.09 -12.89
CA LEU A 27 -6.30 -24.01 -13.79
C LEU A 27 -5.17 -23.13 -13.21
N LEU A 28 -4.93 -23.21 -11.91
CA LEU A 28 -3.94 -22.39 -11.24
C LEU A 28 -2.58 -23.11 -11.23
N PRO A 29 -1.53 -22.54 -11.87
CA PRO A 29 -0.21 -23.13 -11.79
C PRO A 29 0.29 -23.09 -10.34
N ASP A 30 1.05 -24.12 -9.94
CA ASP A 30 1.66 -24.23 -8.62
C ASP A 30 0.67 -24.14 -7.44
N VAL A 31 -0.59 -24.54 -7.66
CA VAL A 31 -1.65 -24.54 -6.63
C VAL A 31 -1.37 -25.48 -5.46
N ASP A 32 -0.46 -26.44 -5.60
CA ASP A 32 -0.06 -27.34 -4.52
C ASP A 32 1.41 -27.15 -4.12
N THR A 33 2.13 -26.24 -4.79
CA THR A 33 3.56 -26.01 -4.54
C THR A 33 3.75 -25.24 -3.23
N GLU A 34 4.48 -25.84 -2.29
CA GLU A 34 4.99 -25.15 -1.11
C GLU A 34 6.34 -24.50 -1.42
N PHE A 35 6.34 -23.18 -1.63
CA PHE A 35 7.55 -22.44 -2.00
C PHE A 35 8.48 -22.09 -0.82
N VAL A 36 7.99 -22.20 0.42
CA VAL A 36 8.79 -21.86 1.62
C VAL A 36 9.37 -23.13 2.23
N ASN A 37 10.68 -23.13 2.44
CA ASN A 37 11.38 -24.25 3.06
C ASN A 37 11.01 -24.38 4.55
N ALA A 38 10.95 -25.60 5.06
CA ALA A 38 10.68 -25.85 6.49
C ALA A 38 11.73 -25.17 7.41
N GLN A 39 13.00 -25.18 6.99
CA GLN A 39 14.10 -24.54 7.73
C GLN A 39 13.91 -23.02 7.89
N ASP A 40 13.32 -22.36 6.88
CA ASP A 40 13.04 -20.93 6.91
C ASP A 40 11.96 -20.62 7.96
N LEU A 41 10.93 -21.47 8.05
CA LEU A 41 9.87 -21.36 9.04
C LEU A 41 10.38 -21.66 10.45
N GLU A 42 11.25 -22.66 10.62
CA GLU A 42 11.89 -22.97 11.91
C GLU A 42 12.77 -21.80 12.40
N ALA A 43 13.54 -21.20 11.49
CA ALA A 43 14.34 -20.02 11.80
C ALA A 43 13.46 -18.83 12.23
N PHE A 44 12.31 -18.66 11.58
CA PHE A 44 11.33 -17.64 11.96
C PHE A 44 10.67 -17.92 13.31
N GLU A 45 10.24 -19.15 13.57
CA GLU A 45 9.68 -19.56 14.86
C GLU A 45 10.68 -19.31 15.99
N LYS A 46 11.95 -19.68 15.77
CA LYS A 46 13.03 -19.40 16.72
C LYS A 46 13.23 -17.90 16.94
N ALA A 47 13.10 -17.08 15.90
CA ALA A 47 13.20 -15.63 16.02
C ALA A 47 12.03 -15.02 16.81
N LEU A 48 10.80 -15.55 16.64
CA LEU A 48 9.64 -15.11 17.41
C LEU A 48 9.75 -15.46 18.90
N GLN A 49 10.42 -16.55 19.24
CA GLN A 49 10.67 -16.98 20.61
C GLN A 49 11.88 -16.27 21.26
N ALA A 50 12.69 -15.56 20.48
CA ALA A 50 13.84 -14.84 21.01
C ALA A 50 13.35 -13.68 21.89
N PRO A 51 13.95 -13.48 23.09
CA PRO A 51 13.56 -12.37 23.95
C PRO A 51 13.83 -11.05 23.26
N ASP A 52 12.84 -10.15 23.27
CA ASP A 52 12.96 -8.79 22.75
C ASP A 52 14.18 -8.11 23.41
N PRO A 53 15.22 -7.72 22.64
CA PRO A 53 16.40 -7.10 23.22
C PRO A 53 16.09 -5.77 23.92
N LEU A 54 14.94 -5.13 23.65
CA LEU A 54 14.47 -3.95 24.39
C LEU A 54 13.90 -4.28 25.78
N GLN A 55 13.58 -5.55 26.05
CA GLN A 55 13.15 -6.04 27.37
C GLN A 55 14.26 -6.77 28.14
N SER A 56 15.45 -6.93 27.54
CA SER A 56 16.60 -7.53 28.20
C SER A 56 17.35 -6.50 29.08
N PRO A 57 17.65 -6.79 30.35
CA PRO A 57 18.24 -5.82 31.26
C PRO A 57 19.66 -5.46 30.81
N THR A 58 19.92 -4.19 30.58
CA THR A 58 21.28 -3.65 30.41
C THR A 58 22.03 -3.73 31.74
N ASP A 59 23.21 -4.35 31.72
CA ASP A 59 24.13 -4.39 32.87
C ASP A 59 24.69 -2.99 33.16
N GLU A 60 24.01 -2.24 34.02
CA GLU A 60 24.54 -1.02 34.60
C GLU A 60 25.64 -1.32 35.62
N ASN A 61 26.88 -1.47 35.15
CA ASN A 61 28.08 -1.21 35.94
C ASN A 61 29.01 -0.30 35.12
N GLY A 62 28.76 1.00 35.16
CA GLY A 62 29.67 1.98 34.57
C GLY A 62 29.16 3.41 34.62
N ALA A 63 29.90 4.27 35.33
CA ALA A 63 29.86 5.74 35.31
C ALA A 63 28.63 6.44 35.94
N ARG A 64 28.83 6.94 37.18
CA ARG A 64 28.02 8.02 37.78
C ARG A 64 28.49 9.36 37.22
N SER A 65 27.56 10.22 36.81
CA SER A 65 27.79 11.64 36.52
C SER A 65 26.94 12.54 37.45
N PRO A 66 27.38 13.75 37.84
CA PRO A 66 26.85 14.48 38.98
C PRO A 66 25.58 15.28 38.65
N ARG A 67 24.72 15.43 39.67
CA ARG A 67 23.44 16.17 39.61
C ARG A 67 23.66 17.69 39.62
N SER A 68 22.86 18.41 38.85
CA SER A 68 22.61 19.85 38.96
C SER A 68 21.10 20.15 39.11
N PRO A 69 20.70 21.29 39.72
CA PRO A 69 19.38 21.45 40.31
C PRO A 69 18.33 22.01 39.34
N SER A 70 17.07 21.74 39.68
CA SER A 70 15.83 22.12 39.00
C SER A 70 15.67 23.62 38.74
N SER A 71 15.30 23.98 37.50
CA SER A 71 14.60 25.22 37.19
C SER A 71 13.35 24.92 36.36
N PHE A 72 12.21 25.43 36.83
CA PHE A 72 10.95 25.47 36.10
C PHE A 72 11.02 26.61 35.08
N SER A 73 10.73 26.35 33.80
CA SER A 73 10.32 27.40 32.86
C SER A 73 9.03 27.00 32.16
N VAL A 74 7.97 27.74 32.46
CA VAL A 74 6.71 27.73 31.72
C VAL A 74 6.88 28.62 30.50
N THR A 75 6.84 28.06 29.30
CA THR A 75 6.66 28.82 28.06
C THR A 75 5.45 28.28 27.32
N LYS A 76 4.33 29.01 27.47
CA LYS A 76 3.19 28.98 26.54
C LYS A 76 3.64 29.55 25.20
N ARG A 77 3.34 28.88 24.08
CA ARG A 77 3.01 29.53 22.80
C ARG A 77 2.15 28.61 21.91
N PRO A 78 1.36 29.20 20.98
CA PRO A 78 0.03 28.74 20.63
C PRO A 78 -0.02 27.98 19.31
N SER A 79 -1.11 27.23 19.14
CA SER A 79 -1.58 26.68 17.87
C SER A 79 -1.87 27.80 16.86
N GLN A 80 -1.18 27.79 15.73
CA GLN A 80 -1.62 28.49 14.52
C GLN A 80 -1.96 27.47 13.44
N VAL A 81 -3.22 27.52 13.03
CA VAL A 81 -3.73 26.99 11.78
C VAL A 81 -3.49 28.10 10.75
N GLU A 82 -2.76 27.81 9.67
CA GLU A 82 -2.74 28.70 8.51
C GLU A 82 -2.58 27.92 7.21
N SER A 83 -3.38 28.33 6.25
CA SER A 83 -3.53 27.86 4.88
C SER A 83 -2.56 28.58 3.94
N GLY A 84 -2.06 27.89 2.90
CA GLY A 84 -1.66 28.55 1.65
C GLY A 84 -0.29 28.15 1.08
N LEU A 85 -0.32 27.24 0.10
CA LEU A 85 0.24 27.42 -1.25
C LEU A 85 1.52 28.29 -1.39
N ALA A 86 2.65 27.85 -0.82
CA ALA A 86 3.96 28.46 -1.11
C ALA A 86 5.20 27.57 -0.92
N ASP A 87 5.09 26.29 -0.54
CA ASP A 87 6.26 25.43 -0.24
C ASP A 87 6.70 24.48 -1.36
N ASP A 88 6.07 24.54 -2.54
CA ASP A 88 6.30 23.55 -3.59
C ASP A 88 7.61 23.74 -4.38
N VAL A 89 8.27 24.92 -4.33
CA VAL A 89 9.49 25.14 -5.13
C VAL A 89 10.75 24.62 -4.43
N ALA A 90 10.82 24.72 -3.10
CA ALA A 90 11.95 24.22 -2.32
C ALA A 90 11.92 22.69 -2.18
N ALA A 91 10.72 22.09 -2.09
CA ALA A 91 10.55 20.65 -2.07
C ALA A 91 10.88 20.00 -3.43
N VAL A 92 10.55 20.66 -4.54
CA VAL A 92 10.88 20.19 -5.89
C VAL A 92 12.38 20.35 -6.19
N ALA A 93 13.03 21.41 -5.70
CA ALA A 93 14.48 21.57 -5.79
C ALA A 93 15.24 20.52 -4.96
N ALA A 94 14.77 20.20 -3.76
CA ALA A 94 15.35 19.15 -2.92
C ALA A 94 15.18 17.74 -3.53
N ALA A 95 14.08 17.49 -4.25
CA ALA A 95 13.88 16.25 -4.99
C ALA A 95 14.77 16.13 -6.23
N ALA A 96 15.14 17.25 -6.86
CA ALA A 96 16.05 17.29 -8.00
C ALA A 96 17.53 17.07 -7.59
N ASP A 97 17.96 17.60 -6.43
CA ASP A 97 19.33 17.39 -5.92
C ASP A 97 19.57 15.95 -5.42
N ALA A 98 18.53 15.28 -4.92
CA ALA A 98 18.59 13.87 -4.50
C ALA A 98 18.85 12.88 -5.66
N ALA A 99 18.74 13.33 -6.91
CA ALA A 99 19.05 12.51 -8.10
C ALA A 99 20.54 12.51 -8.48
N SER A 100 21.41 13.26 -7.80
CA SER A 100 22.81 13.48 -8.21
C SER A 100 23.90 13.28 -7.15
N GLY A 101 23.61 12.76 -5.96
CA GLY A 101 24.66 12.54 -4.96
C GLY A 101 24.26 11.64 -3.80
N ASP A 102 25.26 10.93 -3.26
CA ASP A 102 25.18 9.90 -2.22
C ASP A 102 24.17 10.17 -1.11
N LEU A 103 23.22 9.23 -0.97
CA LEU A 103 22.26 9.22 0.13
C LEU A 103 22.96 8.81 1.44
N PRO A 104 22.69 9.49 2.57
CA PRO A 104 23.07 8.98 3.88
C PRO A 104 22.33 7.65 4.13
N VAL A 105 23.09 6.64 4.55
CA VAL A 105 22.54 5.32 4.93
C VAL A 105 21.54 5.54 6.09
N PRO A 106 20.27 5.13 5.95
CA PRO A 106 19.31 5.22 7.05
C PRO A 106 19.70 4.26 8.19
N PRO A 107 19.35 4.56 9.45
CA PRO A 107 19.72 3.72 10.57
C PRO A 107 19.15 2.31 10.42
N THR A 108 20.04 1.31 10.34
CA THR A 108 19.67 -0.11 10.31
C THR A 108 18.85 -0.49 11.54
N PRO A 109 17.79 -1.32 11.39
CA PRO A 109 16.99 -1.77 12.52
C PRO A 109 17.88 -2.49 13.56
N SER A 110 17.80 -2.03 14.80
CA SER A 110 18.68 -2.47 15.87
C SER A 110 18.18 -3.83 16.40
N GLN A 111 18.95 -4.90 16.19
CA GLN A 111 18.76 -6.29 16.68
C GLN A 111 17.31 -6.70 16.97
N GLY A 112 16.73 -7.57 16.14
CA GLY A 112 15.49 -8.30 16.49
C GLY A 112 14.31 -7.41 16.90
N THR A 113 14.23 -6.18 16.37
CA THR A 113 13.12 -5.27 16.68
C THR A 113 11.82 -5.91 16.22
N PHE A 114 10.90 -6.13 17.16
CA PHE A 114 9.56 -6.56 16.83
C PHE A 114 8.81 -5.42 16.13
N ILE A 115 8.07 -5.77 15.08
CA ILE A 115 7.31 -4.85 14.25
C ILE A 115 5.81 -5.13 14.46
N THR A 116 5.04 -4.07 14.68
CA THR A 116 3.58 -4.11 14.80
C THR A 116 2.95 -3.00 13.97
N ALA A 117 1.93 -3.30 13.19
CA ALA A 117 1.03 -2.30 12.65
C ALA A 117 0.18 -1.66 13.76
N GLN A 118 0.80 -0.80 14.59
CA GLN A 118 0.09 0.04 15.55
C GLN A 118 -0.69 1.12 14.78
N ASN A 119 -1.96 1.26 15.13
CA ASN A 119 -2.81 2.38 14.74
C ASN A 119 -3.02 3.26 15.98
N ASP A 120 -3.13 4.57 15.81
CA ASP A 120 -3.33 5.61 16.84
C ASP A 120 -4.53 5.42 17.79
N TRP A 121 -5.32 4.36 17.62
CA TRP A 121 -6.51 4.06 18.44
C TRP A 121 -6.25 3.09 19.59
N ALA A 122 -5.07 2.46 19.69
CA ALA A 122 -4.72 1.56 20.78
C ALA A 122 -4.04 2.32 21.93
N PRO A 123 -4.52 2.23 23.19
CA PRO A 123 -3.85 2.86 24.32
C PRO A 123 -2.46 2.24 24.52
N VAL A 124 -1.43 3.08 24.49
CA VAL A 124 -0.03 2.72 24.74
C VAL A 124 0.14 2.43 26.23
N ASN A 125 0.10 1.15 26.60
CA ASN A 125 0.44 0.70 27.95
C ASN A 125 1.85 0.10 27.95
N GLU A 126 2.87 0.95 27.91
CA GLU A 126 4.26 0.50 28.06
C GLU A 126 4.58 0.15 29.51
N LYS A 127 5.20 -1.01 29.71
CA LYS A 127 5.65 -1.50 31.01
C LYS A 127 7.13 -1.19 31.18
N ILE A 128 7.46 -0.09 31.85
CA ILE A 128 8.84 0.20 32.25
C ILE A 128 9.15 -0.50 33.58
N TYR A 129 10.20 -1.33 33.61
CA TYR A 129 10.65 -2.05 34.81
C TYR A 129 11.45 -1.12 35.73
N SER A 130 10.94 -0.86 36.94
CA SER A 130 11.64 -0.08 37.97
C SER A 130 12.40 -0.99 38.96
N ARG A 131 13.74 -0.86 39.02
CA ARG A 131 14.61 -1.52 40.00
C ARG A 131 14.26 -1.06 41.42
N ARG A 132 13.59 -1.92 42.20
CA ARG A 132 13.40 -1.71 43.64
C ARG A 132 14.71 -1.99 44.38
N ARG A 133 15.42 -0.94 44.82
CA ARG A 133 16.56 -1.05 45.75
C ARG A 133 16.12 -1.73 47.04
N GLY A 134 16.85 -2.77 47.43
CA GLY A 134 16.55 -3.60 48.57
C GLY A 134 16.63 -2.88 49.92
N SER A 135 15.73 -3.26 50.82
CA SER A 135 15.88 -3.11 52.27
C SER A 135 15.28 -4.34 52.97
N LYS A 136 16.21 -5.18 53.39
CA LYS A 136 16.25 -6.28 54.38
C LYS A 136 14.98 -6.71 55.14
N ARG A 137 14.91 -8.06 55.25
CA ARG A 137 14.50 -8.92 56.40
C ARG A 137 13.00 -9.08 56.69
N SER A 138 12.49 -10.30 56.50
CA SER A 138 12.20 -11.23 57.62
C SER A 138 11.69 -12.60 57.09
N LYS A 139 12.13 -13.67 57.75
CA LYS A 139 11.79 -15.08 57.50
C LYS A 139 10.33 -15.38 57.83
N ARG A 140 9.63 -16.14 56.99
CA ARG A 140 8.79 -17.26 57.47
C ARG A 140 8.53 -18.30 56.38
N LYS A 141 8.68 -19.56 56.79
CA LYS A 141 8.57 -20.82 56.03
C LYS A 141 7.11 -21.32 56.09
N ARG A 142 6.50 -21.75 54.97
CA ARG A 142 5.75 -23.03 54.82
C ARG A 142 4.94 -23.15 53.51
N ARG A 143 5.21 -24.29 52.83
CA ARG A 143 4.32 -25.26 52.15
C ARG A 143 3.22 -24.79 51.16
N GLY A 144 3.20 -25.47 50.00
CA GLY A 144 1.97 -25.91 49.33
C GLY A 144 1.81 -25.38 47.90
N GLY A 145 1.83 -26.26 46.92
CA GLY A 145 1.72 -25.93 45.50
C GLY A 145 0.34 -25.40 45.08
N LYS A 146 0.38 -24.50 44.09
CA LYS A 146 -0.60 -24.16 43.04
C LYS A 146 -0.27 -22.73 42.58
N GLY A 147 0.03 -22.54 41.29
CA GLY A 147 0.13 -21.18 40.72
C GLY A 147 1.30 -20.92 39.74
N ALA A 148 1.56 -21.81 38.79
CA ALA A 148 2.43 -21.51 37.64
C ALA A 148 1.67 -20.79 36.50
N VAL A 149 0.63 -20.01 36.83
CA VAL A 149 -0.23 -19.29 35.86
C VAL A 149 -0.22 -17.78 36.08
N GLU A 150 0.45 -17.28 37.12
CA GLU A 150 0.52 -15.83 37.41
C GLU A 150 1.71 -15.12 36.74
N GLY A 151 2.64 -15.85 36.13
CA GLY A 151 3.83 -15.28 35.46
C GLY A 151 3.57 -14.66 34.09
N LEU A 152 2.41 -14.91 33.47
CA LEU A 152 2.02 -14.39 32.15
C LEU A 152 1.07 -13.19 32.23
N LEU A 153 0.48 -12.96 33.40
CA LEU A 153 -0.40 -11.82 33.67
C LEU A 153 0.34 -10.83 34.57
N GLY A 154 1.33 -10.15 33.97
CA GLY A 154 2.15 -9.16 34.64
C GLY A 154 1.32 -8.11 35.37
N THR A 155 1.63 -7.92 36.64
CA THR A 155 0.99 -6.96 37.54
C THR A 155 0.98 -5.54 36.98
N ARG A 156 -0.21 -4.94 37.01
CA ARG A 156 -0.58 -3.57 36.63
C ARG A 156 0.45 -2.53 37.11
N THR A 157 1.23 -1.96 36.19
CA THR A 157 1.96 -0.71 36.44
C THR A 157 0.94 0.41 36.56
N LYS A 158 1.12 1.26 37.58
CA LYS A 158 0.36 2.49 37.75
C LYS A 158 0.83 3.44 36.66
N ASP A 159 -0.07 3.76 35.75
CA ASP A 159 0.12 4.76 34.71
C ASP A 159 0.55 6.11 35.33
N GLU A 160 1.49 6.82 34.69
CA GLU A 160 1.95 8.14 35.14
C GLU A 160 0.92 9.25 34.88
N THR A 161 -0.10 8.94 34.09
CA THR A 161 -1.33 9.73 34.10
C THR A 161 -2.10 9.37 35.38
N ARG A 162 -2.25 10.35 36.29
CA ARG A 162 -3.13 10.19 37.46
C ARG A 162 -4.56 9.94 36.95
N GLU A 163 -4.92 8.68 36.74
CA GLU A 163 -6.33 8.26 36.63
C GLU A 163 -6.98 8.59 37.98
N GLY A 164 -7.49 9.81 38.10
CA GLY A 164 -8.26 10.23 39.26
C GLY A 164 -9.52 9.37 39.37
N TYR A 165 -10.08 9.29 40.58
CA TYR A 165 -11.36 8.59 40.83
C TYR A 165 -12.47 9.05 39.87
N LEU A 166 -12.39 10.30 39.40
CA LEU A 166 -13.26 10.89 38.40
C LEU A 166 -13.23 10.17 37.05
N TYR A 167 -12.07 9.67 36.60
CA TYR A 167 -11.94 8.93 35.34
C TYR A 167 -12.68 7.58 35.41
N GLN A 168 -12.53 6.83 36.50
CA GLN A 168 -13.26 5.57 36.69
C GLN A 168 -14.77 5.79 36.81
N LEU A 169 -15.19 6.90 37.43
CA LEU A 169 -16.61 7.25 37.56
C LEU A 169 -17.23 7.73 36.24
N SER A 170 -16.51 8.53 35.44
CA SER A 170 -17.02 9.09 34.17
C SER A 170 -16.85 8.16 32.97
N LYS A 171 -15.88 7.24 33.00
CA LYS A 171 -15.58 6.32 31.89
C LYS A 171 -16.78 5.48 31.48
N TRP A 172 -17.44 4.81 32.43
CA TRP A 172 -18.53 3.89 32.10
C TRP A 172 -19.80 4.60 31.57
N PRO A 173 -20.28 5.71 32.17
CA PRO A 173 -21.37 6.48 31.59
C PRO A 173 -21.03 7.09 30.22
N LEU A 174 -19.81 7.62 30.04
CA LEU A 174 -19.38 8.18 28.76
C LEU A 174 -19.29 7.10 27.68
N LEU A 175 -18.71 5.95 28.01
CA LEU A 175 -18.58 4.82 27.10
C LEU A 175 -19.94 4.24 26.74
N PHE A 176 -20.87 4.12 27.70
CA PHE A 176 -22.25 3.74 27.42
C PHE A 176 -22.93 4.74 26.49
N PHE A 177 -22.78 6.04 26.73
CA PHE A 177 -23.32 7.08 25.86
C PHE A 177 -22.74 6.98 24.44
N VAL A 178 -21.42 6.82 24.30
CA VAL A 178 -20.77 6.65 22.99
C VAL A 178 -21.27 5.40 22.28
N PHE A 179 -21.36 4.26 22.96
CA PHE A 179 -21.89 3.02 22.35
C PHE A 179 -23.38 3.13 22.00
N ALA A 180 -24.19 3.78 22.84
CA ALA A 180 -25.61 4.02 22.54
C ALA A 180 -25.76 4.97 21.33
N TRP A 181 -24.93 6.00 21.25
CA TRP A 181 -24.90 6.93 20.11
C TRP A 181 -24.44 6.22 18.83
N LEU A 182 -23.37 5.43 18.88
CA LEU A 182 -22.91 4.59 17.78
C LEU A 182 -23.99 3.59 17.34
N GLY A 183 -24.71 2.99 18.30
CA GLY A 183 -25.85 2.12 18.02
C GLY A 183 -26.98 2.87 17.31
N GLY A 184 -27.34 4.06 17.79
CA GLY A 184 -28.32 4.93 17.16
C GLY A 184 -27.93 5.33 15.74
N LEU A 185 -26.68 5.73 15.53
CA LEU A 185 -26.13 6.03 14.20
C LEU A 185 -26.12 4.80 13.29
N ALA A 186 -25.81 3.61 13.82
CA ALA A 186 -25.86 2.37 13.06
C ALA A 186 -27.29 2.04 12.61
N VAL A 187 -28.28 2.18 13.51
CA VAL A 187 -29.70 2.00 13.18
C VAL A 187 -30.16 3.03 12.14
N ALA A 188 -29.79 4.30 12.31
CA ALA A 188 -30.11 5.35 11.34
C ALA A 188 -29.50 5.04 9.96
N TYR A 189 -28.22 4.65 9.91
CA TYR A 189 -27.53 4.25 8.68
C TYR A 189 -28.20 3.06 8.00
N LEU A 190 -28.50 1.99 8.75
CA LEU A 190 -29.19 0.82 8.23
C LEU A 190 -30.59 1.16 7.74
N SER A 191 -31.31 2.05 8.42
CA SER A 191 -32.63 2.52 8.00
C SER A 191 -32.56 3.32 6.70
N THR A 192 -31.58 4.21 6.56
CA THR A 192 -31.31 4.93 5.29
C THR A 192 -30.94 3.95 4.19
N ARG A 193 -30.12 2.93 4.47
CA ARG A 193 -29.78 1.91 3.46
C ARG A 193 -30.96 1.04 3.06
N LEU A 194 -31.82 0.69 4.00
CA LEU A 194 -33.07 -0.01 3.71
C LEU A 194 -33.98 0.86 2.83
N TYR A 195 -34.14 2.14 3.17
CA TYR A 195 -34.91 3.08 2.36
C TYR A 195 -34.37 3.19 0.92
N ILE A 196 -33.05 3.39 0.76
CA ILE A 196 -32.42 3.45 -0.55
C ILE A 196 -32.63 2.14 -1.30
N TRP A 197 -32.44 1.00 -0.64
CA TRP A 197 -32.64 -0.31 -1.26
C TRP A 197 -34.09 -0.51 -1.74
N VAL A 198 -35.09 -0.16 -0.91
CA VAL A 198 -36.50 -0.21 -1.30
C VAL A 198 -36.76 0.73 -2.49
N TYR A 199 -36.29 1.97 -2.42
CA TYR A 199 -36.45 2.94 -3.51
C TYR A 199 -35.79 2.45 -4.80
N GLU A 200 -34.56 1.93 -4.72
CA GLU A 200 -33.83 1.37 -5.85
C GLU A 200 -34.57 0.18 -6.45
N HIS A 201 -35.05 -0.76 -5.62
CA HIS A 201 -35.76 -1.94 -6.06
C HIS A 201 -37.07 -1.61 -6.81
N PHE A 202 -37.87 -0.67 -6.31
CA PHE A 202 -39.15 -0.35 -6.91
C PHE A 202 -39.05 0.64 -8.09
N PHE A 203 -38.15 1.63 -8.02
CA PHE A 203 -38.11 2.73 -8.98
C PHE A 203 -36.87 2.72 -9.89
N THR A 204 -35.71 2.32 -9.37
CA THR A 204 -34.43 2.46 -10.11
C THR A 204 -34.05 1.20 -10.88
N TRP A 205 -34.42 0.02 -10.38
CA TRP A 205 -34.11 -1.31 -10.94
C TRP A 205 -35.22 -1.86 -11.85
N ARG A 206 -36.05 -0.98 -12.42
CA ARG A 206 -37.05 -1.37 -13.42
C ARG A 206 -36.76 -0.73 -14.78
N GLY A 207 -37.18 -1.40 -15.84
CA GLY A 207 -37.12 -0.90 -17.20
C GLY A 207 -35.74 -0.94 -17.85
N GLN A 208 -35.48 0.01 -18.75
CA GLN A 208 -34.31 0.02 -19.63
C GLN A 208 -32.99 0.26 -18.88
N ARG A 209 -32.99 1.12 -17.87
CA ARG A 209 -31.80 1.43 -17.06
C ARG A 209 -31.22 0.20 -16.38
N GLU A 210 -32.08 -0.63 -15.79
CA GLU A 210 -31.65 -1.87 -15.13
C GLU A 210 -31.11 -2.88 -16.13
N ARG A 211 -31.79 -3.04 -17.27
CA ARG A 211 -31.30 -3.93 -18.34
C ARG A 211 -29.89 -3.54 -18.78
N LEU A 212 -29.62 -2.25 -19.02
CA LEU A 212 -28.31 -1.75 -19.43
C LEU A 212 -27.25 -1.93 -18.33
N ARG A 213 -27.58 -1.65 -17.07
CA ARG A 213 -26.66 -1.91 -15.94
C ARG A 213 -26.35 -3.39 -15.74
N ARG A 214 -27.36 -4.25 -15.93
CA ARG A 214 -27.18 -5.70 -15.87
C ARG A 214 -26.30 -6.19 -17.00
N ASN A 215 -26.47 -5.68 -18.22
CA ASN A 215 -25.58 -5.97 -19.34
C ASN A 215 -24.13 -5.58 -19.03
N LEU A 216 -23.93 -4.39 -18.46
CA LEU A 216 -22.61 -3.92 -18.02
C LEU A 216 -21.97 -4.86 -16.97
N ARG A 217 -22.76 -5.33 -15.99
CA ARG A 217 -22.29 -6.25 -14.94
C ARG A 217 -22.04 -7.68 -15.42
N ASN A 218 -22.72 -8.09 -16.49
CA ASN A 218 -22.61 -9.43 -17.05
C ASN A 218 -21.48 -9.54 -18.08
N ALA A 219 -20.87 -8.42 -18.49
CA ALA A 219 -19.75 -8.43 -19.42
C ALA A 219 -18.52 -9.09 -18.78
N SER A 220 -17.98 -10.12 -19.43
CA SER A 220 -16.78 -10.85 -18.99
C SER A 220 -15.51 -10.38 -19.70
N LYS A 221 -15.65 -9.63 -20.80
CA LYS A 221 -14.54 -9.03 -21.57
C LYS A 221 -14.60 -7.51 -21.51
N TYR A 222 -13.43 -6.88 -21.57
CA TYR A 222 -13.33 -5.42 -21.56
C TYR A 222 -14.05 -4.76 -22.73
N GLU A 223 -13.91 -5.31 -23.96
CA GLU A 223 -14.56 -4.74 -25.16
C GLU A 223 -16.09 -4.75 -25.06
N ASP A 224 -16.66 -5.84 -24.54
CA ASP A 224 -18.10 -5.97 -24.29
C ASP A 224 -18.54 -4.99 -23.20
N TRP A 225 -17.73 -4.84 -22.15
CA TRP A 225 -17.97 -3.88 -21.07
C TRP A 225 -17.96 -2.44 -21.59
N VAL A 226 -16.99 -2.07 -22.45
CA VAL A 226 -16.91 -0.74 -23.07
C VAL A 226 -18.14 -0.47 -23.94
N SER A 227 -18.59 -1.47 -24.70
CA SER A 227 -19.79 -1.35 -25.55
C SER A 227 -21.03 -1.12 -24.68
N ALA A 228 -21.23 -1.91 -23.62
CA ALA A 228 -22.32 -1.74 -22.68
C ALA A 228 -22.23 -0.41 -21.90
N ALA A 229 -21.03 0.06 -21.55
CA ALA A 229 -20.80 1.34 -20.89
C ALA A 229 -21.21 2.51 -21.77
N LYS A 230 -20.83 2.48 -23.07
CA LYS A 230 -21.23 3.48 -24.06
C LYS A 230 -22.74 3.51 -24.27
N GLU A 231 -23.39 2.34 -24.34
CA GLU A 231 -24.87 2.27 -24.42
C GLU A 231 -25.55 2.86 -23.19
N LEU A 232 -25.02 2.58 -22.00
CA LEU A 232 -25.54 3.13 -20.75
C LEU A 232 -25.32 4.65 -20.67
N ASP A 233 -24.15 5.15 -21.07
CA ASP A 233 -23.84 6.58 -21.14
C ASP A 233 -24.76 7.30 -22.13
N ASN A 234 -25.03 6.71 -23.30
CA ASN A 234 -25.98 7.22 -24.28
C ASN A 234 -27.39 7.34 -23.70
N TYR A 235 -27.87 6.28 -23.05
CA TYR A 235 -29.19 6.27 -22.43
C TYR A 235 -29.32 7.29 -21.29
N LEU A 236 -28.25 7.52 -20.52
CA LEU A 236 -28.21 8.51 -19.44
C LEU A 236 -27.96 9.95 -19.95
N GLY A 237 -27.84 10.16 -21.26
CA GLY A 237 -27.58 11.46 -21.86
C GLY A 237 -26.19 12.02 -21.54
N ARG A 238 -25.21 11.16 -21.23
CA ARG A 238 -23.85 11.58 -20.86
C ARG A 238 -22.99 12.04 -22.03
N GLN A 239 -23.48 11.95 -23.26
CA GLN A 239 -22.76 12.46 -24.42
C GLN A 239 -22.63 13.99 -24.42
N THR A 240 -23.65 14.70 -23.94
CA THR A 240 -23.58 16.16 -23.78
C THR A 240 -22.42 16.56 -22.88
N TRP A 241 -22.21 15.82 -21.78
CA TRP A 241 -21.05 16.01 -20.91
C TRP A 241 -19.72 15.87 -21.65
N ARG A 242 -19.59 14.97 -22.63
CA ARG A 242 -18.34 14.75 -23.36
C ARG A 242 -18.06 15.85 -24.39
N GLU A 243 -19.11 16.45 -24.95
CA GLU A 243 -19.06 17.52 -25.94
C GLU A 243 -18.87 18.90 -25.31
N GLU A 244 -19.52 19.15 -24.16
CA GLU A 244 -19.36 20.36 -23.39
C GLU A 244 -17.96 20.43 -22.78
N ASN A 245 -17.16 21.38 -23.24
CA ASN A 245 -15.77 21.45 -22.82
C ASN A 245 -15.61 22.08 -21.44
N ASP A 246 -16.52 22.95 -21.00
CA ASP A 246 -16.33 23.69 -19.76
C ASP A 246 -16.60 22.84 -18.53
N PHE A 247 -15.71 22.95 -17.54
CA PHE A 247 -15.88 22.35 -16.23
C PHE A 247 -15.00 23.06 -15.20
N ALA A 248 -15.44 23.12 -13.95
CA ALA A 248 -14.75 23.91 -12.92
C ALA A 248 -13.39 23.34 -12.48
N TYR A 249 -13.11 22.06 -12.76
CA TYR A 249 -11.96 21.35 -12.20
C TYR A 249 -10.79 21.18 -13.18
N TYR A 250 -10.88 21.78 -14.37
CA TYR A 250 -9.77 21.91 -15.33
C TYR A 250 -9.99 23.15 -16.20
N ASP A 251 -8.91 23.76 -16.71
CA ASP A 251 -9.05 24.92 -17.59
C ASP A 251 -9.11 24.49 -19.07
N SER A 252 -10.36 24.35 -19.52
CA SER A 252 -10.74 23.97 -20.89
C SER A 252 -10.19 24.92 -21.95
N LYS A 253 -10.06 26.22 -21.64
CA LYS A 253 -9.61 27.25 -22.59
C LYS A 253 -8.12 27.09 -22.87
N THR A 254 -7.33 26.87 -21.82
CA THR A 254 -5.89 26.64 -21.95
C THR A 254 -5.63 25.31 -22.64
N VAL A 255 -6.31 24.23 -22.25
CA VAL A 255 -6.16 22.92 -22.92
C VAL A 255 -6.45 23.01 -24.42
N ARG A 256 -7.54 23.67 -24.82
CA ARG A 256 -7.86 23.90 -26.24
C ARG A 256 -6.76 24.66 -26.96
N ARG A 257 -6.30 25.78 -26.38
CA ARG A 257 -5.26 26.61 -26.99
C ARG A 257 -3.95 25.82 -27.20
N VAL A 258 -3.50 25.09 -26.18
CA VAL A 258 -2.28 24.29 -26.27
C VAL A 258 -2.45 23.17 -27.28
N TRP A 259 -3.59 22.46 -27.28
CA TRP A 259 -3.89 21.44 -28.28
C TRP A 259 -3.83 21.97 -29.72
N GLU A 260 -4.48 23.09 -30.01
CA GLU A 260 -4.48 23.71 -31.34
C GLU A 260 -3.07 24.16 -31.76
N GLN A 261 -2.30 24.72 -30.82
CA GLN A 261 -0.92 25.15 -31.08
C GLN A 261 -0.01 23.95 -31.35
N MET A 262 -0.03 22.90 -30.50
CA MET A 262 0.75 21.68 -30.69
C MET A 262 0.47 21.05 -32.06
N LYS A 263 -0.81 20.90 -32.41
CA LYS A 263 -1.21 20.34 -33.70
C LYS A 263 -0.67 21.15 -34.87
N LYS A 264 -0.82 22.47 -34.82
CA LYS A 264 -0.34 23.38 -35.88
C LYS A 264 1.18 23.33 -36.02
N THR A 265 1.90 23.32 -34.91
CA THR A 265 3.37 23.33 -34.90
C THR A 265 3.93 21.97 -35.34
N ARG A 266 3.34 20.85 -34.91
CA ARG A 266 3.70 19.50 -35.39
C ARG A 266 3.55 19.37 -36.90
N LEU A 267 2.39 19.76 -37.45
CA LEU A 267 2.16 19.65 -38.91
C LEU A 267 3.18 20.46 -39.71
N ARG A 268 3.53 21.68 -39.25
CA ARG A 268 4.58 22.49 -39.89
C ARG A 268 5.95 21.82 -39.82
N ALA A 269 6.30 21.24 -38.67
CA ALA A 269 7.56 20.54 -38.49
C ALA A 269 7.65 19.28 -39.38
N GLU A 270 6.55 18.53 -39.53
CA GLU A 270 6.47 17.38 -40.44
C GLU A 270 6.62 17.78 -41.91
N GLU A 271 5.95 18.86 -42.32
CA GLU A 271 6.08 19.41 -43.67
C GLU A 271 7.53 19.86 -43.97
N GLN A 272 8.20 20.52 -43.02
CA GLN A 272 9.59 20.92 -43.15
C GLN A 272 10.54 19.72 -43.28
N GLU A 273 10.30 18.65 -42.51
CA GLU A 273 11.08 17.41 -42.62
C GLU A 273 10.92 16.77 -44.00
N SER A 274 9.68 16.73 -44.49
CA SER A 274 9.36 16.12 -45.79
C SER A 274 10.02 16.84 -46.96
N LYS A 275 10.19 18.17 -46.85
CA LYS A 275 10.78 19.02 -47.89
C LYS A 275 12.32 19.06 -47.85
N GLY A 276 12.94 18.53 -46.80
CA GLY A 276 14.39 18.53 -46.64
C GLY A 276 15.02 19.93 -46.54
N GLU A 277 14.22 20.95 -46.20
CA GLU A 277 14.68 22.33 -46.10
C GLU A 277 15.57 22.50 -44.86
N LYS A 278 16.88 22.67 -45.08
CA LYS A 278 17.87 22.94 -44.03
C LYS A 278 17.94 24.42 -43.59
N GLY A 279 17.09 25.29 -44.13
CA GLY A 279 17.05 26.72 -43.80
C GLY A 279 15.82 27.06 -42.95
N ASP A 280 16.03 27.55 -41.72
CA ASP A 280 14.99 27.91 -40.73
C ASP A 280 14.08 26.75 -40.21
N GLY A 281 14.31 25.51 -40.67
CA GLY A 281 13.54 24.32 -40.30
C GLY A 281 13.62 23.90 -38.82
N GLY A 282 14.66 24.32 -38.08
CA GLY A 282 14.74 24.05 -36.64
C GLY A 282 13.67 24.77 -35.82
N LYS A 283 13.14 25.90 -36.31
CA LYS A 283 12.30 26.80 -35.50
C LYS A 283 10.95 26.18 -35.11
N ALA A 284 10.31 25.43 -36.01
CA ALA A 284 9.03 24.79 -35.70
C ALA A 284 9.23 23.60 -34.75
N VAL A 285 10.31 22.83 -34.93
CA VAL A 285 10.64 21.71 -34.03
C VAL A 285 11.06 22.22 -32.65
N ASP A 286 11.81 23.31 -32.57
CA ASP A 286 12.18 23.97 -31.32
C ASP A 286 10.96 24.57 -30.60
N GLU A 287 10.01 25.15 -31.34
CA GLU A 287 8.72 25.58 -30.77
C GLU A 287 7.94 24.38 -30.23
N LEU A 288 7.85 23.28 -30.98
CA LEU A 288 7.17 22.07 -30.55
C LEU A 288 7.82 21.46 -29.31
N LYS A 289 9.16 21.41 -29.28
CA LYS A 289 9.95 21.00 -28.12
C LYS A 289 9.57 21.83 -26.89
N THR A 290 9.57 23.16 -27.03
CA THR A 290 9.24 24.08 -25.93
C THR A 290 7.81 23.87 -25.43
N LEU A 291 6.85 23.64 -26.34
CA LEU A 291 5.46 23.35 -25.97
C LEU A 291 5.34 22.04 -25.19
N ILE A 292 6.00 20.98 -25.65
CA ILE A 292 5.99 19.66 -25.01
C ILE A 292 6.64 19.73 -23.62
N GLU A 293 7.79 20.40 -23.48
CA GLU A 293 8.42 20.60 -22.15
C GLU A 293 7.49 21.33 -21.17
N ALA A 294 6.65 22.24 -21.65
CA ALA A 294 5.73 23.02 -20.82
C ALA A 294 4.40 22.28 -20.49
N CYS A 295 3.92 21.42 -21.40
CA CYS A 295 2.63 20.76 -21.25
C CYS A 295 2.70 19.35 -20.66
N VAL A 296 3.79 18.63 -20.90
CA VAL A 296 3.96 17.26 -20.39
C VAL A 296 4.42 17.32 -18.93
N LYS A 297 3.44 17.48 -18.05
CA LYS A 297 3.62 17.52 -16.58
C LYS A 297 2.43 16.87 -15.90
N ASN A 298 2.66 16.36 -14.69
CA ASN A 298 1.62 15.75 -13.88
C ASN A 298 0.40 16.68 -13.74
N ASN A 299 -0.77 16.17 -14.09
CA ASN A 299 -2.05 16.86 -13.98
C ASN A 299 -2.06 18.24 -14.63
N PHE A 300 -1.50 18.34 -15.85
CA PHE A 300 -1.48 19.56 -16.66
C PHE A 300 -2.84 20.25 -16.66
N VAL A 301 -2.94 21.41 -16.01
CA VAL A 301 -4.14 22.26 -16.06
C VAL A 301 -5.42 21.54 -15.57
N GLY A 302 -5.27 20.46 -14.78
CA GLY A 302 -6.38 19.71 -14.19
C GLY A 302 -6.94 18.55 -15.04
N VAL A 303 -6.30 18.17 -16.15
CA VAL A 303 -6.80 17.11 -17.05
C VAL A 303 -6.85 15.71 -16.43
N GLU A 304 -6.13 15.47 -15.33
CA GLU A 304 -6.11 14.20 -14.60
C GLU A 304 -7.06 14.19 -13.38
N ASN A 305 -7.86 15.25 -13.19
CA ASN A 305 -8.76 15.32 -12.05
C ASN A 305 -9.80 14.19 -12.07
N ALA A 306 -9.85 13.38 -11.01
CA ALA A 306 -10.76 12.23 -10.90
C ALA A 306 -12.24 12.58 -11.14
N ARG A 307 -12.68 13.81 -10.85
CA ARG A 307 -14.06 14.27 -11.09
C ARG A 307 -14.43 14.35 -12.56
N LEU A 308 -13.45 14.50 -13.47
CA LEU A 308 -13.67 14.44 -14.91
C LEU A 308 -14.05 13.03 -15.38
N TYR A 309 -13.41 12.03 -14.78
CA TYR A 309 -13.55 10.61 -15.14
C TYR A 309 -14.72 9.92 -14.43
N SER A 310 -15.37 10.60 -13.46
CA SER A 310 -16.49 10.04 -12.70
C SER A 310 -17.88 10.34 -13.28
N GLN A 311 -17.97 11.08 -14.40
CA GLN A 311 -19.25 11.52 -14.98
C GLN A 311 -19.80 10.56 -16.06
N THR A 312 -18.92 9.75 -16.64
CA THR A 312 -19.19 8.77 -17.69
C THR A 312 -18.68 7.41 -17.24
N TYR A 313 -19.31 6.34 -17.69
CA TYR A 313 -18.80 4.98 -17.44
C TYR A 313 -17.57 4.70 -18.30
N TYR A 314 -17.48 5.26 -19.50
CA TYR A 314 -16.32 5.11 -20.37
C TYR A 314 -15.84 6.44 -20.95
N GLY A 315 -14.54 6.71 -20.79
CA GLY A 315 -13.89 7.94 -21.25
C GLY A 315 -14.25 9.17 -20.40
N THR A 316 -13.88 10.35 -20.90
CA THR A 316 -14.22 11.65 -20.31
C THR A 316 -14.52 12.69 -21.41
N LYS A 317 -14.20 13.96 -21.21
CA LYS A 317 -14.27 15.05 -22.19
C LYS A 317 -13.48 14.73 -23.46
N ASN A 318 -14.09 14.98 -24.62
CA ASN A 318 -13.43 14.77 -25.92
C ASN A 318 -12.23 15.70 -26.11
N LEU A 319 -12.27 16.91 -25.56
CA LEU A 319 -11.14 17.84 -25.59
C LEU A 319 -9.91 17.30 -24.86
N VAL A 320 -10.10 16.66 -23.70
CA VAL A 320 -9.00 16.05 -22.94
C VAL A 320 -8.39 14.90 -23.72
N GLN A 321 -9.23 14.02 -24.31
CA GLN A 321 -8.74 12.92 -25.14
C GLN A 321 -7.97 13.44 -26.37
N ASN A 322 -8.51 14.43 -27.09
CA ASN A 322 -7.85 15.01 -28.26
C ASN A 322 -6.50 15.65 -27.93
N PHE A 323 -6.38 16.26 -26.74
CA PHE A 323 -5.14 16.83 -26.24
C PHE A 323 -4.10 15.71 -25.99
N LEU A 324 -4.46 14.66 -25.26
CA LEU A 324 -3.58 13.52 -24.97
C LEU A 324 -3.15 12.78 -26.24
N ASP A 325 -4.08 12.54 -27.17
CA ASP A 325 -3.79 11.90 -28.46
C ASP A 325 -2.83 12.73 -29.31
N GLU A 326 -2.89 14.07 -29.23
CA GLU A 326 -1.97 14.95 -29.94
C GLU A 326 -0.61 15.05 -29.25
N GLU A 327 -0.59 15.07 -27.92
CA GLU A 327 0.64 15.00 -27.10
C GLU A 327 1.44 13.75 -27.44
N GLU A 328 0.79 12.57 -27.49
CA GLU A 328 1.41 11.30 -27.88
C GLU A 328 2.01 11.36 -29.29
N LYS A 329 1.29 11.93 -30.27
CA LYS A 329 1.79 12.10 -31.64
C LYS A 329 3.00 13.02 -31.70
N CYS A 330 2.98 14.13 -30.96
CA CYS A 330 4.09 15.07 -30.89
C CYS A 330 5.34 14.41 -30.28
N ILE A 331 5.18 13.64 -29.19
CA ILE A 331 6.28 12.88 -28.57
C ILE A 331 6.85 11.87 -29.58
N LYS A 332 5.99 11.08 -30.25
CA LYS A 332 6.41 10.11 -31.27
C LYS A 332 7.16 10.78 -32.43
N PHE A 333 6.73 11.97 -32.85
CA PHE A 333 7.43 12.75 -33.87
C PHE A 333 8.81 13.22 -33.38
N LEU A 334 8.90 13.81 -32.18
CA LEU A 334 10.16 14.30 -31.61
C LEU A 334 11.20 13.19 -31.36
N ILE A 335 10.75 11.96 -31.08
CA ILE A 335 11.63 10.79 -30.99
C ILE A 335 12.27 10.50 -32.36
N ASN A 336 11.48 10.49 -33.43
CA ASN A 336 11.89 10.00 -34.74
C ASN A 336 12.50 11.08 -35.66
N THR A 337 12.24 12.35 -35.40
CA THR A 337 12.67 13.45 -36.26
C THR A 337 14.19 13.53 -36.41
N LYS A 338 14.69 13.80 -37.61
CA LYS A 338 16.13 14.02 -37.87
C LYS A 338 16.54 15.48 -37.71
N GLN A 339 15.58 16.35 -37.37
CA GLN A 339 15.79 17.79 -37.23
C GLN A 339 16.46 18.17 -35.90
N LEU A 340 16.45 17.26 -34.91
CA LEU A 340 17.10 17.45 -33.62
C LEU A 340 18.32 16.54 -33.47
N GLU A 341 19.37 17.09 -32.85
CA GLU A 341 20.53 16.32 -32.45
C GLU A 341 20.19 15.35 -31.31
N MET A 342 20.92 14.24 -31.21
CA MET A 342 20.69 13.23 -30.18
C MET A 342 20.85 13.77 -28.76
N GLU A 343 21.77 14.71 -28.53
CA GLU A 343 21.96 15.33 -27.22
C GLU A 343 20.78 16.22 -26.84
N GLN A 344 20.25 16.99 -27.79
CA GLN A 344 19.05 17.81 -27.56
C GLN A 344 17.83 16.95 -27.20
N LYS A 345 17.67 15.80 -27.89
CA LYS A 345 16.62 14.82 -27.58
C LYS A 345 16.81 14.22 -26.19
N ARG A 346 18.04 13.85 -25.82
CA ARG A 346 18.35 13.30 -24.49
C ARG A 346 17.97 14.28 -23.39
N VAL A 347 18.34 15.55 -23.51
CA VAL A 347 18.00 16.59 -22.53
C VAL A 347 16.49 16.80 -22.44
N LEU A 348 15.81 16.92 -23.60
CA LEU A 348 14.36 17.05 -23.69
C LEU A 348 13.64 15.91 -22.95
N PHE A 349 13.92 14.66 -23.29
CA PHE A 349 13.23 13.52 -22.68
C PHE A 349 13.60 13.30 -21.23
N LYS A 350 14.79 13.70 -20.79
CA LYS A 350 15.15 13.75 -19.37
C LYS A 350 14.26 14.74 -18.62
N HIS A 351 14.03 15.94 -19.16
CA HIS A 351 13.17 16.95 -18.54
C HIS A 351 11.70 16.51 -18.56
N VAL A 352 11.20 16.03 -19.70
CA VAL A 352 9.83 15.53 -19.83
C VAL A 352 9.56 14.38 -18.86
N TYR A 353 10.48 13.43 -18.74
CA TYR A 353 10.35 12.33 -17.77
C TYR A 353 10.34 12.83 -16.31
N ALA A 354 11.20 13.80 -15.97
CA ALA A 354 11.22 14.40 -14.64
C ALA A 354 9.92 15.19 -14.32
N ASN A 355 9.37 15.90 -15.30
CA ASN A 355 8.16 16.72 -15.15
C ASN A 355 6.87 15.89 -15.09
N TYR A 356 6.79 14.83 -15.90
CA TYR A 356 5.63 13.93 -15.93
C TYR A 356 5.62 13.01 -14.70
N GLY A 357 6.80 12.54 -14.31
CA GLY A 357 6.99 11.63 -13.20
C GLY A 357 6.76 10.17 -13.58
N ARG A 358 6.72 9.31 -12.56
CA ARG A 358 6.52 7.86 -12.70
C ARG A 358 5.25 7.45 -11.96
N THR A 359 4.42 6.66 -12.62
CA THR A 359 3.21 6.09 -12.01
C THR A 359 3.59 5.02 -10.98
N ALA A 360 2.86 5.00 -9.87
CA ALA A 360 2.95 3.95 -8.86
C ALA A 360 1.57 3.37 -8.57
N LEU A 361 1.50 2.04 -8.38
CA LEU A 361 0.29 1.37 -7.94
C LEU A 361 0.31 1.21 -6.42
N CYS A 362 -0.60 1.90 -5.74
CA CYS A 362 -0.69 1.92 -4.28
C CYS A 362 -1.83 1.03 -3.76
N LEU A 363 -1.47 -0.15 -3.25
CA LEU A 363 -2.41 -1.14 -2.74
C LEU A 363 -2.58 -0.99 -1.22
N SER A 364 -3.60 -0.25 -0.81
CA SER A 364 -3.93 -0.09 0.61
C SER A 364 -4.46 -1.41 1.21
N GLY A 365 -4.17 -1.63 2.50
CA GLY A 365 -4.79 -2.68 3.29
C GLY A 365 -6.31 -2.51 3.45
N GLY A 366 -6.97 -3.52 4.00
CA GLY A 366 -8.42 -3.49 4.19
C GLY A 366 -9.04 -4.86 4.51
N ALA A 367 -8.29 -5.73 5.20
CA ALA A 367 -8.67 -7.13 5.43
C ALA A 367 -9.13 -7.81 4.12
N ALA A 368 -10.36 -8.34 4.08
CA ALA A 368 -10.90 -9.01 2.89
C ALA A 368 -11.09 -8.08 1.68
N PHE A 369 -11.23 -6.76 1.87
CA PHE A 369 -11.34 -5.83 0.73
C PHE A 369 -10.03 -5.70 -0.06
N ALA A 370 -8.89 -6.11 0.51
CA ALA A 370 -7.62 -6.11 -0.21
C ALA A 370 -7.65 -7.01 -1.46
N TYR A 371 -8.50 -8.03 -1.51
CA TYR A 371 -8.60 -8.91 -2.68
C TYR A 371 -9.24 -8.23 -3.90
N TYR A 372 -9.93 -7.09 -3.75
CA TYR A 372 -10.39 -6.31 -4.91
C TYR A 372 -9.23 -5.80 -5.78
N HIS A 373 -8.05 -5.60 -5.17
CA HIS A 373 -6.85 -5.20 -5.89
C HIS A 373 -6.44 -6.21 -6.96
N ILE A 374 -6.79 -7.49 -6.81
CA ILE A 374 -6.52 -8.53 -7.82
C ILE A 374 -7.17 -8.16 -9.16
N GLY A 375 -8.42 -7.68 -9.13
CA GLY A 375 -9.13 -7.24 -10.33
C GLY A 375 -8.54 -5.98 -10.96
N VAL A 376 -8.08 -5.03 -10.13
CA VAL A 376 -7.40 -3.82 -10.62
C VAL A 376 -6.07 -4.17 -11.29
N VAL A 377 -5.26 -5.01 -10.64
CA VAL A 377 -4.00 -5.52 -11.19
C VAL A 377 -4.25 -6.26 -12.49
N ARG A 378 -5.27 -7.13 -12.54
CA ARG A 378 -5.64 -7.87 -13.75
C ARG A 378 -5.97 -6.93 -14.90
N ALA A 379 -6.80 -5.91 -14.65
CA ALA A 379 -7.19 -4.94 -15.67
C ALA A 379 -5.98 -4.15 -16.20
N LEU A 380 -5.07 -3.73 -15.32
CA LEU A 380 -3.83 -3.05 -15.72
C LEU A 380 -2.90 -3.98 -16.49
N LEU A 381 -2.78 -5.25 -16.09
CA LEU A 381 -1.95 -6.24 -16.75
C LEU A 381 -2.46 -6.60 -18.14
N ASP A 382 -3.77 -6.80 -18.30
CA ASP A 382 -4.40 -7.09 -19.58
C ASP A 382 -4.25 -5.93 -20.58
N ALA A 383 -4.19 -4.69 -20.08
CA ALA A 383 -3.96 -3.49 -20.88
C ALA A 383 -2.47 -3.16 -21.10
N ASP A 384 -1.54 -3.94 -20.53
CA ASP A 384 -0.10 -3.66 -20.52
C ASP A 384 0.26 -2.28 -19.90
N LEU A 385 -0.50 -1.89 -18.87
CA LEU A 385 -0.37 -0.62 -18.14
C LEU A 385 -0.02 -0.81 -16.66
N LEU A 386 0.44 -2.00 -16.26
CA LEU A 386 0.82 -2.29 -14.89
C LEU A 386 2.09 -1.48 -14.52
N PRO A 387 2.05 -0.58 -13.52
CA PRO A 387 3.21 0.22 -13.15
C PRO A 387 4.36 -0.62 -12.59
N ASP A 388 5.60 -0.16 -12.78
CA ASP A 388 6.77 -0.84 -12.21
C ASP A 388 6.93 -0.60 -10.70
N VAL A 389 6.43 0.53 -10.19
CA VAL A 389 6.49 0.87 -8.77
C VAL A 389 5.21 0.38 -8.12
N ILE A 390 5.32 -0.65 -7.29
CA ILE A 390 4.20 -1.24 -6.55
C ILE A 390 4.43 -0.98 -5.07
N THR A 391 3.44 -0.40 -4.38
CA THR A 391 3.46 -0.25 -2.93
C THR A 391 2.27 -0.93 -2.31
N GLY A 392 2.47 -1.53 -1.13
CA GLY A 392 1.41 -2.22 -0.42
C GLY A 392 1.52 -2.14 1.09
N THR A 393 0.35 -2.12 1.75
CA THR A 393 0.23 -2.14 3.22
C THR A 393 -0.68 -3.27 3.68
N SER A 394 -0.31 -4.02 4.72
CA SER A 394 -1.09 -5.15 5.25
C SER A 394 -1.56 -6.12 4.14
N GLY A 395 -2.86 -6.38 3.99
CA GLY A 395 -3.41 -7.21 2.91
C GLY A 395 -3.10 -6.70 1.49
N GLY A 396 -2.89 -5.39 1.32
CA GLY A 396 -2.42 -4.83 0.05
C GLY A 396 -0.95 -5.14 -0.23
N ALA A 397 -0.12 -5.31 0.81
CA ALA A 397 1.27 -5.78 0.68
C ALA A 397 1.33 -7.23 0.19
N LEU A 398 0.37 -8.07 0.58
CA LEU A 398 0.26 -9.45 0.07
C LEU A 398 0.02 -9.48 -1.45
N VAL A 399 -0.93 -8.67 -1.94
CA VAL A 399 -1.21 -8.56 -3.38
C VAL A 399 -0.05 -7.89 -4.11
N ALA A 400 0.54 -6.83 -3.53
CA ALA A 400 1.73 -6.18 -4.09
C ALA A 400 2.90 -7.15 -4.25
N ALA A 401 3.13 -8.01 -3.26
CA ALA A 401 4.17 -9.03 -3.32
C ALA A 401 3.91 -10.08 -4.40
N LEU A 402 2.65 -10.53 -4.59
CA LEU A 402 2.28 -11.40 -5.70
C LEU A 402 2.69 -10.78 -7.04
N VAL A 403 2.39 -9.49 -7.22
CA VAL A 403 2.68 -8.74 -8.44
C VAL A 403 4.18 -8.53 -8.66
N ALA A 404 4.94 -8.21 -7.61
CA ALA A 404 6.35 -7.87 -7.75
C ALA A 404 7.29 -9.10 -7.78
N THR A 405 6.81 -10.29 -7.43
CA THR A 405 7.63 -11.53 -7.39
C THR A 405 7.52 -12.37 -8.66
N ARG A 406 6.64 -11.99 -9.59
CA ARG A 406 6.30 -12.78 -10.78
C ARG A 406 6.30 -11.93 -12.04
N THR A 407 6.66 -12.52 -13.17
CA THR A 407 6.63 -11.87 -14.48
C THR A 407 5.20 -11.62 -14.97
N ASN A 408 5.04 -10.77 -16.01
CA ASN A 408 3.72 -10.53 -16.60
C ASN A 408 3.03 -11.82 -17.09
N ASP A 409 3.80 -12.74 -17.66
CA ASP A 409 3.24 -13.99 -18.20
C ASP A 409 2.79 -14.95 -17.09
N GLU A 410 3.56 -15.05 -16.01
CA GLU A 410 3.17 -15.80 -14.80
C GLU A 410 1.91 -15.20 -14.16
N LEU A 411 1.84 -13.86 -14.06
CA LEU A 411 0.66 -13.18 -13.51
C LEU A 411 -0.59 -13.39 -14.37
N LYS A 412 -0.48 -13.39 -15.71
CA LYS A 412 -1.62 -13.64 -16.61
C LYS A 412 -2.26 -15.01 -16.38
N GLN A 413 -1.45 -16.01 -16.02
CA GLN A 413 -1.90 -17.37 -15.69
C GLN A 413 -2.51 -17.45 -14.28
N LEU A 414 -1.99 -16.68 -13.33
CA LEU A 414 -2.42 -16.72 -11.92
C LEU A 414 -3.64 -15.86 -11.60
N LEU A 415 -3.81 -14.72 -12.28
CA LEU A 415 -4.91 -13.77 -12.03
C LEU A 415 -6.20 -14.23 -12.73
N VAL A 416 -6.65 -15.44 -12.39
CA VAL A 416 -7.87 -16.10 -12.88
C VAL A 416 -8.80 -16.40 -11.70
N PRO A 417 -10.11 -16.67 -11.92
CA PRO A 417 -11.05 -16.89 -10.82
C PRO A 417 -10.64 -18.03 -9.88
N ALA A 418 -9.98 -19.07 -10.37
CA ALA A 418 -9.39 -20.16 -9.58
C ALA A 418 -8.43 -19.70 -8.46
N LEU A 419 -7.86 -18.49 -8.55
CA LEU A 419 -7.04 -17.88 -7.50
C LEU A 419 -7.80 -17.76 -6.16
N SER A 420 -9.14 -17.77 -6.18
CA SER A 420 -9.95 -17.75 -4.96
C SER A 420 -9.61 -18.89 -3.99
N GLU A 421 -9.12 -20.03 -4.47
CA GLU A 421 -8.70 -21.15 -3.61
C GLU A 421 -7.53 -20.79 -2.68
N ARG A 422 -6.66 -19.87 -3.12
CA ARG A 422 -5.53 -19.35 -2.31
C ARG A 422 -5.93 -18.21 -1.38
N ILE A 423 -7.15 -17.68 -1.49
CA ILE A 423 -7.71 -16.65 -0.59
C ILE A 423 -8.20 -17.33 0.70
N ASN A 424 -7.26 -17.86 1.48
CA ASN A 424 -7.57 -18.74 2.62
C ASN A 424 -7.01 -18.24 3.97
N ALA A 425 -6.65 -16.95 4.06
CA ALA A 425 -6.11 -16.32 5.27
C ALA A 425 -7.00 -16.47 6.52
N CYS A 426 -8.31 -16.61 6.33
CA CYS A 426 -9.32 -16.78 7.38
C CYS A 426 -9.97 -18.19 7.37
N ARG A 427 -9.24 -19.25 7.02
CA ARG A 427 -9.79 -20.61 6.89
C ARG A 427 -10.24 -21.24 8.23
N GLU A 428 -9.59 -20.88 9.32
CA GLU A 428 -9.93 -21.44 10.64
C GLU A 428 -11.28 -20.91 11.15
N PRO A 429 -12.10 -21.73 11.83
CA PRO A 429 -13.37 -21.27 12.38
C PRO A 429 -13.18 -20.41 13.63
N PHE A 430 -14.21 -19.65 14.00
CA PHE A 430 -14.24 -18.83 15.22
C PHE A 430 -13.95 -19.63 16.51
N THR A 431 -14.24 -20.94 16.53
CA THR A 431 -13.95 -21.86 17.63
C THR A 431 -12.46 -22.04 17.89
N VAL A 432 -11.59 -21.77 16.90
CA VAL A 432 -10.13 -21.77 17.04
C VAL A 432 -9.62 -20.36 17.36
N TRP A 433 -10.16 -19.34 16.70
CA TRP A 433 -9.75 -17.95 16.89
C TRP A 433 -9.99 -17.44 18.31
N ILE A 434 -11.17 -17.69 18.89
CA ILE A 434 -11.53 -17.14 20.21
C ILE A 434 -10.60 -17.68 21.31
N PRO A 435 -10.37 -19.00 21.44
CA PRO A 435 -9.42 -19.52 22.41
C PRO A 435 -7.97 -19.06 22.17
N ARG A 436 -7.54 -18.95 20.91
CA ARG A 436 -6.19 -18.45 20.59
C ARG A 436 -6.04 -16.99 20.97
N TRP A 437 -7.00 -16.16 20.61
CA TRP A 437 -7.02 -14.74 20.96
C TRP A 437 -6.99 -14.54 22.48
N TRP A 438 -7.76 -15.33 23.24
CA TRP A 438 -7.73 -15.28 24.69
C TRP A 438 -6.37 -15.68 25.29
N LYS A 439 -5.71 -16.70 24.72
CA LYS A 439 -4.43 -17.23 25.24
C LYS A 439 -3.21 -16.41 24.82
N THR A 440 -3.22 -15.89 23.60
CA THR A 440 -2.02 -15.34 22.93
C THR A 440 -2.17 -13.87 22.55
N GLY A 441 -3.36 -13.28 22.66
CA GLY A 441 -3.65 -11.92 22.19
C GLY A 441 -3.82 -11.78 20.67
N ALA A 442 -3.60 -12.85 19.89
CA ALA A 442 -3.72 -12.83 18.43
C ALA A 442 -4.80 -13.79 17.92
N ARG A 443 -5.47 -13.38 16.85
CA ARG A 443 -6.45 -14.20 16.12
C ARG A 443 -5.75 -15.27 15.28
N PHE A 444 -4.66 -14.90 14.62
CA PHE A 444 -3.95 -15.74 13.66
C PHE A 444 -2.61 -16.23 14.22
N ASP A 445 -2.19 -17.40 13.74
CA ASP A 445 -0.86 -17.95 14.02
C ASP A 445 0.16 -17.39 13.03
N SER A 446 1.26 -16.82 13.53
CA SER A 446 2.26 -16.14 12.70
C SER A 446 3.01 -17.12 11.78
N VAL A 447 3.24 -18.37 12.19
CA VAL A 447 3.98 -19.36 11.40
C VAL A 447 3.11 -19.93 10.28
N ASP A 448 1.83 -20.23 10.57
CA ASP A 448 0.84 -20.61 9.55
C ASP A 448 0.64 -19.49 8.52
N TRP A 449 0.57 -18.22 8.97
CA TRP A 449 0.51 -17.08 8.06
C TRP A 449 1.78 -16.91 7.22
N ALA A 450 2.95 -17.13 7.79
CA ALA A 450 4.22 -17.09 7.04
C ALA A 450 4.23 -18.15 5.92
N ARG A 451 3.84 -19.39 6.25
CA ARG A 451 3.71 -20.49 5.28
C ARG A 451 2.76 -20.13 4.14
N ARG A 452 1.57 -19.60 4.45
CA ARG A 452 0.59 -19.19 3.44
C ARG A 452 1.08 -18.03 2.59
N CYS A 453 1.66 -17.00 3.21
CA CYS A 453 2.23 -15.86 2.52
C CYS A 453 3.34 -16.29 1.55
N GLY A 454 4.07 -17.35 1.89
CA GLY A 454 5.05 -17.98 1.04
C GLY A 454 4.60 -18.23 -0.39
N TRP A 455 3.37 -18.71 -0.60
CA TRP A 455 2.86 -18.91 -1.96
C TRP A 455 2.69 -17.57 -2.70
N TRP A 456 2.18 -16.55 -2.02
CA TRP A 456 1.99 -15.21 -2.60
C TRP A 456 3.34 -14.54 -2.91
N THR A 457 4.38 -14.79 -2.13
CA THR A 457 5.71 -14.16 -2.31
C THR A 457 6.69 -14.99 -3.12
N HIS A 458 6.25 -16.10 -3.73
CA HIS A 458 7.12 -17.03 -4.47
C HIS A 458 8.26 -17.57 -3.59
N GLY A 459 7.91 -17.95 -2.36
CA GLY A 459 8.83 -18.48 -1.36
C GLY A 459 9.52 -17.39 -0.55
N SER A 460 10.73 -17.69 -0.09
CA SER A 460 11.58 -16.77 0.68
C SER A 460 12.40 -15.84 -0.23
N LEU A 461 11.77 -15.26 -1.26
CA LEU A 461 12.40 -14.23 -2.08
C LEU A 461 12.67 -12.97 -1.25
N THR A 462 13.82 -12.36 -1.50
CA THR A 462 14.15 -11.04 -0.96
C THR A 462 13.68 -9.91 -1.88
N PHE A 463 13.63 -8.68 -1.38
CA PHE A 463 13.30 -7.52 -2.20
C PHE A 463 14.26 -7.33 -3.37
N ARG A 464 15.55 -7.62 -3.18
CA ARG A 464 16.56 -7.60 -4.26
C ARG A 464 16.28 -8.68 -5.30
N GLU A 465 16.09 -9.93 -4.87
CA GLU A 465 15.85 -11.06 -5.78
C GLU A 465 14.58 -10.86 -6.62
N ALA A 466 13.52 -10.31 -6.01
CA ALA A 466 12.29 -9.99 -6.72
C ALA A 466 12.47 -8.86 -7.76
N TYR A 467 13.24 -7.82 -7.41
CA TYR A 467 13.58 -6.74 -8.33
C TYR A 467 14.44 -7.22 -9.50
N GLU A 468 15.46 -8.04 -9.25
CA GLU A 468 16.31 -8.62 -10.29
C GLU A 468 15.53 -9.55 -11.22
N ARG A 469 14.52 -10.27 -10.69
CA ARG A 469 13.67 -11.15 -11.49
C ARG A 469 12.68 -10.39 -12.38
N THR A 470 12.05 -9.34 -11.88
CA THR A 470 10.87 -8.72 -12.53
C THR A 470 11.08 -7.29 -13.01
N GLY A 471 12.12 -6.60 -12.52
CA GLY A 471 12.31 -5.16 -12.70
C GLY A 471 11.37 -4.28 -11.86
N ARG A 472 10.44 -4.87 -11.09
CA ARG A 472 9.44 -4.12 -10.32
C ARG A 472 9.95 -3.72 -8.95
N ILE A 473 9.72 -2.48 -8.59
CA ILE A 473 10.08 -1.91 -7.30
C ILE A 473 8.93 -2.19 -6.33
N LEU A 474 9.13 -3.18 -5.45
CA LEU A 474 8.22 -3.46 -4.35
C LEU A 474 8.53 -2.59 -3.13
N ASN A 475 7.52 -1.89 -2.63
CA ASN A 475 7.58 -1.11 -1.40
C ASN A 475 6.57 -1.66 -0.39
N VAL A 476 7.04 -2.02 0.80
CA VAL A 476 6.20 -2.46 1.92
C VAL A 476 6.50 -1.60 3.14
N THR A 477 5.49 -0.93 3.68
CA THR A 477 5.63 -0.12 4.89
C THR A 477 5.30 -0.95 6.13
N CYS A 478 6.16 -0.84 7.14
CA CYS A 478 6.08 -1.54 8.41
C CYS A 478 6.15 -0.52 9.55
N VAL A 479 5.30 -0.66 10.57
CA VAL A 479 5.34 0.20 11.76
C VAL A 479 6.01 -0.59 12.89
N PRO A 480 7.05 -0.08 13.58
CA PRO A 480 7.65 -0.80 14.71
C PRO A 480 6.69 -1.04 15.87
N ALA A 481 7.03 -1.99 16.76
CA ALA A 481 6.30 -2.18 18.02
C ALA A 481 6.46 -1.02 19.01
N ASP A 482 7.61 -0.36 18.94
CA ASP A 482 7.94 0.81 19.75
C ASP A 482 7.30 2.07 19.14
N PRO A 483 6.40 2.77 19.86
CA PRO A 483 5.77 4.01 19.41
C PRO A 483 6.75 5.14 19.10
N HIS A 484 7.96 5.09 19.67
CA HIS A 484 8.99 6.11 19.45
C HIS A 484 9.88 5.81 18.25
N SER A 485 9.74 4.63 17.64
CA SER A 485 10.53 4.23 16.48
C SER A 485 9.85 4.65 15.17
N PRO A 486 10.60 5.17 14.19
CA PRO A 486 10.04 5.62 12.92
C PRO A 486 9.54 4.44 12.08
N THR A 487 8.60 4.70 11.19
CA THR A 487 8.11 3.69 10.24
C THR A 487 9.24 3.21 9.32
N ILE A 488 9.24 1.91 9.04
CA ILE A 488 10.26 1.25 8.22
C ILE A 488 9.66 1.03 6.83
N LEU A 489 10.32 1.57 5.80
CA LEU A 489 10.02 1.27 4.40
C LEU A 489 10.97 0.17 3.92
N CYS A 490 10.43 -1.01 3.61
CA CYS A 490 11.18 -2.11 3.02
C CYS A 490 11.08 -2.05 1.50
N ASN A 491 12.21 -1.93 0.81
CA ASN A 491 12.33 -2.10 -0.64
C ASN A 491 13.72 -2.63 -1.01
N TYR A 492 14.00 -2.78 -2.30
CA TYR A 492 15.28 -3.31 -2.80
C TYR A 492 16.51 -2.41 -2.49
N LEU A 493 16.30 -1.13 -2.17
CA LEU A 493 17.36 -0.18 -1.81
C LEU A 493 17.59 -0.15 -0.29
N THR A 494 16.51 -0.04 0.49
CA THR A 494 16.57 0.12 1.95
C THR A 494 16.71 -1.20 2.69
N SER A 495 16.22 -2.30 2.11
CA SER A 495 16.17 -3.62 2.74
C SER A 495 16.33 -4.74 1.70
N PRO A 496 17.41 -4.74 0.89
CA PRO A 496 17.59 -5.67 -0.23
C PRO A 496 17.48 -7.13 0.16
N ASP A 497 18.08 -7.50 1.30
CA ASP A 497 18.20 -8.89 1.73
C ASP A 497 17.05 -9.31 2.66
N CYS A 498 16.07 -8.44 2.91
CA CYS A 498 14.87 -8.73 3.68
C CYS A 498 13.93 -9.63 2.88
N VAL A 499 13.39 -10.67 3.53
CA VAL A 499 12.47 -11.63 2.94
C VAL A 499 11.06 -11.05 2.90
N ILE A 500 10.44 -11.07 1.72
CA ILE A 500 9.20 -10.33 1.45
C ILE A 500 8.05 -10.79 2.35
N TRP A 501 7.84 -12.11 2.54
CA TRP A 501 6.74 -12.59 3.38
C TRP A 501 6.86 -12.10 4.83
N SER A 502 8.07 -11.96 5.36
CA SER A 502 8.28 -11.45 6.71
C SER A 502 7.89 -9.97 6.84
N ALA A 503 8.19 -9.16 5.83
CA ALA A 503 7.77 -7.77 5.74
C ALA A 503 6.24 -7.63 5.56
N VAL A 504 5.61 -8.52 4.78
CA VAL A 504 4.15 -8.55 4.63
C VAL A 504 3.46 -8.87 5.96
N LEU A 505 3.95 -9.87 6.70
CA LEU A 505 3.44 -10.20 8.04
C LEU A 505 3.63 -9.04 9.02
N ALA A 506 4.80 -8.41 8.99
CA ALA A 506 5.14 -7.26 9.83
C ALA A 506 4.23 -6.05 9.56
N SER A 507 3.92 -5.81 8.28
CA SER A 507 2.93 -4.81 7.85
C SER A 507 1.49 -5.17 8.25
N ALA A 508 1.18 -6.45 8.45
CA ALA A 508 -0.13 -6.94 8.85
C ALA A 508 -0.29 -7.19 10.37
N ALA A 509 0.76 -6.98 11.17
CA ALA A 509 0.83 -7.27 12.60
C ALA A 509 0.04 -6.25 13.46
N VAL A 510 -1.27 -6.17 13.25
CA VAL A 510 -2.16 -5.29 14.02
C VAL A 510 -2.50 -5.94 15.36
N PRO A 511 -2.49 -5.19 16.49
CA PRO A 511 -2.90 -5.70 17.80
C PRO A 511 -4.25 -6.42 17.76
N GLY A 512 -4.32 -7.63 18.32
CA GLY A 512 -5.53 -8.46 18.29
C GLY A 512 -5.68 -9.37 17.06
N ILE A 513 -4.94 -9.11 15.98
CA ILE A 513 -4.99 -9.89 14.74
C ILE A 513 -3.78 -10.82 14.64
N ILE A 514 -2.57 -10.26 14.55
CA ILE A 514 -1.29 -10.96 14.49
C ILE A 514 -0.37 -10.31 15.53
N ASN A 515 0.32 -11.13 16.31
CA ASN A 515 1.29 -10.65 17.27
C ASN A 515 2.48 -9.99 16.57
N PRO A 516 3.22 -9.08 17.25
CA PRO A 516 4.44 -8.50 16.70
C PRO A 516 5.35 -9.57 16.09
N VAL A 517 5.88 -9.31 14.89
CA VAL A 517 6.81 -10.23 14.20
C VAL A 517 8.14 -9.55 13.94
N VAL A 518 9.17 -10.35 13.66
CA VAL A 518 10.52 -9.87 13.34
C VAL A 518 10.75 -9.98 11.83
N LEU A 519 11.39 -8.98 11.23
CA LEU A 519 11.85 -9.08 9.84
C LEU A 519 12.91 -10.17 9.72
N MET A 520 12.81 -10.98 8.68
CA MET A 520 13.81 -12.01 8.37
C MET A 520 14.68 -11.54 7.22
N MET A 521 15.99 -11.71 7.35
CA MET A 521 16.96 -11.42 6.30
C MET A 521 17.61 -12.71 5.83
N LYS A 522 17.85 -12.79 4.52
CA LYS A 522 18.62 -13.87 3.93
C LYS A 522 20.10 -13.58 4.12
N THR A 523 20.83 -14.51 4.73
CA THR A 523 22.28 -14.43 4.89
C THR A 523 22.99 -14.80 3.59
N ARG A 524 24.31 -14.54 3.50
CA ARG A 524 25.13 -14.95 2.35
C ARG A 524 25.10 -16.46 2.10
N ASP A 525 24.88 -17.24 3.15
CA ASP A 525 24.79 -18.69 3.10
C ASP A 525 23.39 -19.19 2.67
N GLY A 526 22.47 -18.27 2.37
CA GLY A 526 21.09 -18.58 2.00
C GLY A 526 20.14 -18.84 3.18
N SER A 527 20.66 -19.01 4.40
CA SER A 527 19.84 -19.24 5.60
C SER A 527 19.16 -17.95 6.08
N LEU A 528 18.00 -18.06 6.72
CA LEU A 528 17.28 -16.91 7.27
C LEU A 528 17.69 -16.60 8.70
N ALA A 529 17.92 -15.32 8.98
CA ALA A 529 18.20 -14.82 10.32
C ALA A 529 17.60 -13.42 10.51
N PRO A 530 17.24 -13.02 11.74
CA PRO A 530 16.86 -11.64 12.01
C PRO A 530 18.06 -10.68 11.80
N PRO A 531 17.82 -9.38 11.54
CA PRO A 531 18.87 -8.38 11.38
C PRO A 531 19.83 -8.38 12.57
N LYS A 532 21.14 -8.52 12.30
CA LYS A 532 22.20 -8.38 13.32
C LYS A 532 22.57 -6.90 13.46
N LYS A 533 22.80 -6.42 14.69
CA LYS A 533 23.49 -5.14 14.92
C LYS A 533 24.91 -5.26 14.36
N THR A 534 25.31 -4.36 13.47
CA THR A 534 26.72 -4.06 13.22
C THR A 534 27.31 -3.51 14.51
N SER A 535 28.17 -4.29 15.16
CA SER A 535 28.81 -3.94 16.43
C SER A 535 29.98 -2.95 16.29
N ASP A 536 30.06 -2.19 15.20
CA ASP A 536 31.21 -1.33 14.89
C ASP A 536 31.01 0.16 15.24
N GLU A 537 29.80 0.61 15.57
CA GLU A 537 29.57 2.01 15.99
C GLU A 537 30.04 2.33 17.42
N LYS A 538 30.53 1.36 18.19
CA LYS A 538 31.09 1.60 19.54
C LYS A 538 32.60 1.87 19.57
N LYS A 539 33.30 1.96 18.43
CA LYS A 539 34.76 2.20 18.40
C LYS A 539 35.25 3.39 17.57
N GLY A 540 34.36 4.25 17.10
CA GLY A 540 34.72 5.34 16.18
C GLY A 540 34.27 6.73 16.60
N LEU A 541 34.44 7.15 17.85
CA LEU A 541 34.36 8.56 18.27
C LEU A 541 35.11 8.77 19.60
N VAL A 542 36.40 8.45 19.57
CA VAL A 542 37.42 9.07 20.42
C VAL A 542 38.53 9.50 19.47
N LYS A 543 38.88 10.80 19.50
CA LYS A 543 39.66 11.62 18.54
C LYS A 543 38.73 12.38 17.57
N GLN A 544 38.68 13.70 17.52
CA GLN A 544 39.46 14.80 18.14
C GLN A 544 38.50 15.86 18.66
#